data_AF-A0A7X8WVR5-F1
#
_entry.id   AF-A0A7X8WVR5-F1
#
_cell.length_a   1.000
_cell.length_b   1.000
_cell.length_c   1.000
_cell.angle_alpha   90.00
_cell.angle_beta   90.00
_cell.angle_gamma   90.00
#
_symmetry.space_group_name_H-M   'P 1'
#
loop_
_entity.id
_entity.type
_entity.pdbx_description
1 polymer ?
#
loop_
_entity_poly.entity_id
_entity_poly.type
_entity_poly.pdbx_seq_one_letter_code
_entity_poly.pdbx_strand_id
1 'polypeptide(L)' 'MATKTVEKKDGFMAKTRQFVKGSWNELKRVHWPNKKELITYTGVVLTAVAVVAAMIWIVDSILNFGLQLFL' A
#
# COMPACT_ATOMS: atom_id res chain seq x y z
N MET A 1 -34.55 -15.88 -44.00
CA MET A 1 -34.33 -15.41 -42.60
C MET A 1 -33.55 -16.49 -41.87
N ALA A 2 -32.27 -16.26 -41.58
CA ALA A 2 -31.51 -17.10 -40.65
C ALA A 2 -30.26 -16.32 -40.21
N THR A 3 -30.43 -15.48 -39.19
CA THR A 3 -29.28 -14.94 -38.45
C THR A 3 -28.69 -16.10 -37.66
N LYS A 4 -27.56 -16.64 -38.13
CA LYS A 4 -26.79 -17.64 -37.40
C LYS A 4 -26.21 -16.96 -36.16
N THR A 5 -26.76 -17.28 -35.00
CA THR A 5 -26.19 -16.94 -33.70
C THR A 5 -24.82 -17.58 -33.59
N VAL A 6 -23.78 -16.74 -33.68
CA VAL A 6 -22.39 -17.17 -33.53
C VAL A 6 -22.19 -17.61 -32.08
N GLU A 7 -22.17 -18.92 -31.84
CA GLU A 7 -21.66 -19.47 -30.58
C GLU A 7 -20.18 -19.10 -30.46
N LYS A 8 -19.92 -18.07 -29.67
CA LYS A 8 -18.57 -17.61 -29.38
C LYS A 8 -17.99 -18.57 -28.36
N LYS A 9 -17.20 -19.53 -28.83
CA LYS A 9 -16.39 -20.44 -28.00
C LYS A 9 -15.70 -19.61 -26.91
N ASP A 10 -16.05 -19.85 -25.64
CA ASP A 10 -15.51 -19.14 -24.49
C ASP A 10 -14.01 -19.43 -24.37
N GLY A 11 -13.22 -18.69 -25.15
CA GLY A 11 -11.77 -18.73 -25.09
C GLY A 11 -11.31 -18.27 -23.72
N PHE A 12 -10.13 -18.74 -23.30
CA PHE A 12 -9.46 -18.34 -22.06
C PHE A 12 -9.57 -16.83 -21.76
N MET A 13 -9.49 -15.99 -22.80
CA MET A 13 -9.67 -14.54 -22.73
C MET A 13 -11.05 -14.08 -22.19
N ALA A 14 -12.14 -14.77 -22.54
CA ALA A 14 -13.49 -14.49 -22.06
C ALA A 14 -13.63 -14.83 -20.57
N LYS A 15 -13.06 -15.98 -20.15
CA LYS A 15 -12.98 -16.40 -18.75
C LYS A 15 -12.21 -15.37 -17.92
N THR A 16 -11.00 -14.99 -18.33
CA THR A 16 -10.16 -14.00 -17.63
C THR A 16 -10.85 -12.65 -17.50
N ARG A 17 -11.55 -12.19 -18.56
CA ARG A 17 -12.33 -10.94 -18.50
C ARG A 17 -13.46 -11.02 -17.48
N GLN A 18 -14.12 -12.17 -17.37
CA GLN A 18 -15.17 -12.38 -16.37
C GLN A 18 -14.61 -12.43 -14.95
N PHE A 19 -13.45 -13.06 -14.74
CA PHE A 19 -12.74 -13.08 -13.46
C PHE A 19 -12.33 -11.66 -13.01
N VAL A 20 -11.68 -10.87 -13.87
CA VAL A 20 -11.28 -9.49 -13.55
C VAL A 20 -12.49 -8.61 -13.25
N LYS A 21 -13.60 -8.81 -13.98
CA LYS A 21 -14.86 -8.09 -13.74
C LYS A 21 -15.47 -8.45 -12.38
N GLY A 22 -15.39 -9.72 -11.97
CA GLY A 22 -15.78 -10.20 -10.65
C GLY A 22 -14.94 -9.57 -9.54
N SER A 23 -13.61 -9.65 -9.65
CA SER A 23 -12.68 -9.05 -8.69
C SER A 23 -12.84 -7.53 -8.56
N TRP A 24 -13.12 -6.82 -9.66
CA TRP A 24 -13.41 -5.38 -9.62
C TRP A 24 -14.70 -5.08 -8.87
N ASN A 25 -15.73 -5.92 -9.04
CA ASN A 25 -16.99 -5.76 -8.33
C ASN A 25 -16.84 -6.01 -6.82
N GLU A 26 -15.97 -6.92 -6.41
CA GLU A 26 -15.62 -7.15 -5.00
C GLU A 26 -14.75 -6.03 -4.44
N LEU A 27 -13.79 -5.52 -5.21
CA LEU A 27 -12.95 -4.39 -4.78
C LEU A 27 -13.78 -3.12 -4.54
N LYS A 28 -14.88 -2.93 -5.27
CA LYS A 28 -15.87 -1.86 -5.01
C LYS A 28 -16.63 -2.05 -3.71
N ARG A 29 -16.72 -3.27 -3.17
CA ARG A 29 -17.36 -3.57 -1.87
C ARG A 29 -16.40 -3.39 -0.69
N VAL A 30 -15.10 -3.23 -0.96
CA VAL A 30 -14.12 -2.93 0.09
C VAL A 30 -14.42 -1.56 0.65
N HIS A 31 -14.62 -1.52 1.97
CA HIS A 31 -14.72 -0.27 2.71
C HIS A 31 -13.35 0.39 2.70
N TRP A 32 -13.15 1.34 1.77
CA TRP A 32 -11.92 2.09 1.72
C TRP A 32 -11.87 3.04 2.92
N PRO A 33 -10.74 3.05 3.65
CA PRO A 33 -10.61 3.86 4.85
C PRO A 33 -10.77 5.35 4.51
N ASN A 34 -11.36 6.10 5.43
CA ASN A 34 -11.63 7.52 5.21
C ASN A 34 -10.31 8.30 5.20
N LYS A 35 -10.18 9.33 4.37
CA LYS A 35 -8.97 10.17 4.27
C LYS A 35 -8.46 10.64 5.63
N LYS A 36 -9.38 10.93 6.57
CA LYS A 36 -9.01 11.33 7.94
C LYS A 36 -8.27 10.22 8.69
N GLU A 37 -8.74 8.99 8.59
CA GLU A 37 -8.17 7.83 9.25
C GLU A 37 -6.78 7.50 8.67
N LEU A 38 -6.60 7.60 7.34
CA LEU A 38 -5.28 7.46 6.72
C LEU A 38 -4.29 8.49 7.25
N ILE A 39 -4.70 9.76 7.36
CA ILE A 39 -3.84 10.84 7.88
C ILE A 39 -3.50 10.59 9.34
N THR A 40 -4.45 10.14 10.17
CA THR A 40 -4.18 9.81 11.57
C THR A 40 -3.16 8.67 11.69
N TYR A 41 -3.35 7.56 10.97
CA TYR A 41 -2.42 6.43 11.06
C TYR A 41 -1.04 6.75 10.51
N THR A 42 -0.95 7.40 9.35
CA THR A 42 0.33 7.85 8.81
C THR A 42 0.99 8.89 9.71
N GLY A 43 0.23 9.78 10.32
CA GLY A 43 0.72 10.75 11.30
C GLY A 43 1.37 10.07 12.51
N VAL A 44 0.73 9.07 13.09
CA VAL A 44 1.29 8.28 14.21
C VAL A 44 2.61 7.62 13.80
N VAL A 45 2.67 7.02 12.61
CA VAL A 45 3.90 6.38 12.10
C VAL A 45 5.02 7.41 11.92
N LEU A 46 4.72 8.59 11.35
CA LEU A 46 5.71 9.66 11.20
C LEU A 46 6.23 10.15 12.55
N THR A 47 5.35 10.29 13.55
CA THR A 47 5.77 10.65 14.91
C THR A 47 6.71 9.58 15.50
N ALA A 48 6.37 8.30 15.36
CA ALA A 48 7.22 7.22 15.85
C ALA A 48 8.60 7.21 15.19
N VAL A 49 8.66 7.38 13.87
CA VAL A 49 9.92 7.46 13.12
C VAL A 49 10.75 8.67 13.56
N ALA A 50 10.12 9.84 13.76
CA ALA A 50 10.81 11.04 14.23
C ALA A 50 11.45 10.86 15.61
N VAL A 51 10.76 10.18 16.54
CA VAL A 51 11.29 9.87 17.88
C VAL A 51 12.50 8.94 17.78
N VAL A 52 12.41 7.87 17.00
CA VAL A 52 13.53 6.93 16.81
C VAL A 52 14.72 7.62 16.16
N ALA A 53 14.48 8.45 15.14
CA ALA A 53 15.53 9.23 14.49
C ALA A 53 16.21 10.19 15.46
N ALA A 54 15.45 10.87 16.33
CA ALA A 54 16.00 11.74 17.35
C ALA A 54 16.83 10.97 18.38
N MET A 55 16.39 9.78 18.80
CA MET A 55 17.18 8.92 19.70
C MET A 55 18.51 8.52 19.08
N ILE A 56 18.50 8.05 17.82
CA ILE A 56 19.72 7.68 17.10
C ILE A 56 20.66 8.88 16.99
N TRP A 57 20.14 10.05 16.60
CA TRP A 57 20.92 11.28 16.49
C TRP A 57 21.62 11.68 17.80
N ILE A 58 20.94 11.52 18.94
CA ILE A 58 21.53 11.79 20.27
C ILE A 58 22.68 10.82 20.54
N VAL A 59 22.46 9.53 20.31
CA VAL A 59 23.49 8.49 20.54
C VAL A 59 24.70 8.73 19.64
N ASP A 60 24.49 8.98 18.35
CA ASP A 60 25.55 9.28 17.40
C ASP A 60 26.34 10.54 17.80
N SER A 61 25.65 11.58 18.30
CA SER A 61 26.30 12.80 18.77
C SER A 61 27.19 12.55 19.99
N ILE A 62 26.70 11.74 20.95
CA ILE A 62 27.48 11.38 22.14
C ILE A 62 28.69 10.52 21.77
N LEU A 63 28.52 9.54 20.88
CA LEU A 63 29.60 8.70 20.41
C LEU A 63 30.66 9.51 19.66
N ASN A 64 30.24 10.42 18.78
CA ASN A 64 31.17 11.32 18.07
C ASN A 64 31.96 12.21 19.04
N PHE A 65 31.31 12.77 20.05
CA PHE A 65 31.98 13.57 21.08
C PHE A 65 32.96 12.73 21.91
N GLY A 66 32.57 11.51 22.31
CA GLY A 66 33.42 10.59 23.05
C GLY A 66 34.66 10.15 22.26
N LEU A 67 34.50 9.93 20.94
CA LEU A 67 35.62 9.61 20.05
C LEU A 67 36.57 10.80 19.90
N GLN A 68 36.06 12.03 19.72
CA GLN A 68 36.90 13.23 19.64
C GLN A 68 37.64 13.55 20.95
N LEU A 69 37.12 13.12 22.10
CA LEU A 69 37.78 13.33 23.38
C LEU A 69 38.92 12.33 23.63
N PHE A 70 38.83 11.13 23.02
CA PHE A 70 39.79 10.04 23.23
C PHE A 70 40.91 9.97 22.19
N LEU A 71 40.68 10.47 20.97
CA LEU A 71 41.62 10.53 19.85
C LEU A 71 42.27 11.92 19.75
#